data_AF-A0A009PKX3-F1
#
_entry.id   AF-A0A009PKX3-F1
#
_cell.length_a   1.000
_cell.length_b   1.000
_cell.length_c   1.000
_cell.angle_alpha   90.00
_cell.angle_beta   90.00
_cell.angle_gamma   90.00
#
_symmetry.space_group_name_H-M   'P 1'
#
loop_
_entity.id
_entity.type
_entity.pdbx_description
1 polymer ?
#
loop_
_entity_poly.entity_id
_entity_poly.type
_entity_poly.pdbx_seq_one_letter_code
_entity_poly.pdbx_strand_id
1 'polypeptide(L)'
;MNHNSIFSYIPLTPRVVVSNPEHMPILAYFMTILDAASKQELDFNHTPELFGFLSINPEQVNDLAELTSLKPIDMADLRKALNSLIYPVFRGETTINSPLWNNQPTVVWQFQLNVMDSWNFKTMKNSVDKAVMSFDQVLGMVRILRSSLEARHQDPEVTFNTNDFANVLLMVEEKLSEAQQLLDPDNGLLDD
;
A
#
# COMPACT_ATOMS: atom_id res chain seq x y z
N MET A 1 -1.89 9.81 26.45
CA MET A 1 -1.86 10.83 25.38
C MET A 1 -2.43 10.16 24.16
N ASN A 2 -3.60 10.59 23.68
CA ASN A 2 -4.29 9.99 22.54
C ASN A 2 -3.88 10.72 21.27
N HIS A 3 -3.01 10.10 20.47
CA HIS A 3 -2.87 10.47 19.08
C HIS A 3 -3.89 9.64 18.30
N ASN A 4 -5.05 10.23 18.01
CA ASN A 4 -6.00 9.70 17.02
C ASN A 4 -5.25 9.51 15.69
N SER A 5 -4.86 8.28 15.37
CA SER A 5 -4.36 7.93 14.04
C SER A 5 -5.50 8.08 13.04
N ILE A 6 -5.54 9.21 12.32
CA ILE A 6 -6.59 9.57 11.33
C ILE A 6 -6.42 8.76 10.02
N PHE A 7 -5.42 7.89 9.93
CA PHE A 7 -5.23 6.98 8.81
C PHE A 7 -5.46 5.54 9.27
N SER A 8 -6.62 4.99 8.93
CA SER A 8 -6.87 3.56 9.09
C SER A 8 -5.95 2.82 8.13
N TYR A 9 -4.89 2.22 8.67
CA TYR A 9 -4.13 1.18 7.96
C TYR A 9 -5.11 0.22 7.30
N ILE A 10 -4.96 -0.01 6.00
CA ILE A 10 -5.83 -0.94 5.29
C ILE A 10 -5.15 -2.30 5.24
N PRO A 11 -5.77 -3.36 5.81
CA PRO A 11 -5.18 -4.69 5.84
C PRO A 11 -4.78 -5.18 4.45
N LEU A 12 -3.55 -5.68 4.33
CA LEU A 12 -2.97 -6.23 3.12
C LEU A 12 -3.33 -7.69 2.91
N THR A 13 -3.52 -8.47 3.98
CA THR A 13 -3.86 -9.91 3.89
C THR A 13 -5.04 -10.22 2.95
N PRO A 14 -6.22 -9.57 3.08
CA PRO A 14 -7.35 -9.88 2.20
C PRO A 14 -7.14 -9.43 0.75
N ARG A 15 -6.07 -8.68 0.48
CA ARG A 15 -5.77 -8.09 -0.83
C ARG A 15 -4.68 -8.83 -1.56
N VAL A 16 -4.04 -9.82 -0.93
CA VAL A 16 -2.95 -10.59 -1.55
C VAL A 16 -3.46 -11.25 -2.83
N VAL A 17 -2.77 -10.97 -3.93
CA VAL A 17 -2.97 -11.63 -5.21
C VAL A 17 -1.64 -12.23 -5.62
N VAL A 18 -1.66 -13.52 -6.00
CA VAL A 18 -0.46 -14.27 -6.38
C VAL A 18 -0.62 -14.88 -7.76
N SER A 19 0.50 -15.01 -8.47
CA SER A 19 0.58 -15.74 -9.74
C SER A 19 0.69 -17.26 -9.54
N ASN A 20 1.25 -17.70 -8.41
CA ASN A 20 1.31 -19.11 -8.02
C ASN A 20 0.42 -19.38 -6.78
N PRO A 21 -0.69 -20.12 -6.91
CA PRO A 21 -1.57 -20.46 -5.79
C PRO A 21 -0.87 -21.19 -4.63
N GLU A 22 0.18 -21.97 -4.89
CA GLU A 22 0.92 -22.69 -3.84
C GLU A 22 1.63 -21.73 -2.87
N HIS A 23 1.94 -20.51 -3.33
CA HIS A 23 2.58 -19.48 -2.52
C HIS A 23 1.58 -18.63 -1.72
N MET A 24 0.27 -18.75 -1.98
CA MET A 24 -0.76 -17.96 -1.31
C MET A 24 -0.70 -18.09 0.23
N PRO A 25 -0.56 -19.29 0.84
CA PRO A 25 -0.60 -19.42 2.30
C PRO A 25 0.53 -18.66 3.00
N ILE A 26 1.76 -18.79 2.51
CA ILE A 26 2.94 -18.16 3.12
C ILE A 26 2.93 -16.64 2.92
N LEU A 27 2.50 -16.16 1.75
CA LEU A 27 2.42 -14.73 1.45
C LEU A 27 1.27 -14.05 2.20
N ALA A 28 0.10 -14.69 2.28
CA ALA A 28 -1.00 -14.19 3.10
C ALA A 28 -0.63 -14.15 4.59
N TYR A 29 0.10 -15.16 5.08
CA TYR A 29 0.56 -15.19 6.47
C TYR A 29 1.59 -14.09 6.75
N PHE A 30 2.53 -13.86 5.83
CA PHE A 30 3.46 -12.73 5.91
C PHE A 30 2.70 -11.39 6.00
N MET A 31 1.70 -11.15 5.15
CA MET A 31 0.87 -9.94 5.25
C MET A 31 0.06 -9.90 6.55
N THR A 32 -0.33 -11.04 7.11
CA THR A 32 -1.02 -11.10 8.41
C THR A 32 -0.12 -10.62 9.54
N ILE A 33 1.18 -10.94 9.49
CA ILE A 33 2.16 -10.43 10.45
C ILE A 33 2.24 -8.91 10.36
N LEU A 34 2.33 -8.35 9.15
CA LEU A 34 2.38 -6.90 8.95
C LEU A 34 1.07 -6.22 9.37
N ASP A 35 -0.08 -6.82 9.06
CA ASP A 35 -1.39 -6.32 9.47
C ASP A 35 -1.53 -6.26 10.99
N ALA A 36 -1.05 -7.31 11.68
CA ALA A 36 -1.06 -7.37 13.14
C ALA A 36 -0.12 -6.34 13.76
N ALA A 37 1.08 -6.18 13.19
CA ALA A 37 2.06 -5.20 13.64
C ALA A 37 1.52 -3.78 13.51
N SER A 38 0.87 -3.47 12.38
CA SER A 38 0.27 -2.16 12.17
C SER A 38 -0.92 -1.90 13.10
N LYS A 39 -1.76 -2.91 13.37
CA LYS A 39 -2.86 -2.80 14.35
C LYS A 39 -2.37 -2.54 15.77
N GLN A 40 -1.15 -2.96 16.10
CA GLN A 40 -0.50 -2.70 17.39
C GLN A 40 0.36 -1.43 17.37
N GLU A 41 0.28 -0.63 16.29
CA GLU A 41 1.03 0.63 16.14
C GLU A 41 2.55 0.43 16.25
N LEU A 42 3.05 -0.73 15.84
CA LEU A 42 4.49 -0.97 15.75
C LEU A 42 5.07 -0.19 14.56
N ASP A 43 6.18 0.51 14.78
CA ASP A 43 6.96 1.11 13.72
C ASP A 43 7.87 0.04 13.09
N PHE A 44 7.54 -0.39 11.88
CA PHE A 44 8.29 -1.44 11.17
C PHE A 44 8.50 -1.16 9.68
N ASN A 45 7.84 -0.13 9.15
CA ASN A 45 7.90 0.24 7.76
C ASN A 45 8.47 1.63 7.57
N HIS A 46 9.12 1.83 6.42
CA HIS A 46 9.44 3.16 5.93
C HIS A 46 8.89 3.33 4.52
N THR A 47 8.16 4.42 4.32
CA THR A 47 7.79 4.89 3.00
C THR A 47 8.82 5.96 2.63
N PRO A 48 9.73 5.71 1.65
CA PRO A 48 10.56 6.79 1.14
C PRO A 48 9.66 7.90 0.55
N GLU A 49 10.25 9.04 0.22
CA GLU A 49 9.62 10.29 -0.30
C GLU A 49 8.59 10.11 -1.45
N LEU A 50 8.43 8.90 -1.99
CA LEU A 50 7.43 8.48 -2.97
C LEU A 50 6.28 7.71 -2.30
N PHE A 51 5.08 8.29 -2.33
CA PHE A 51 3.84 7.69 -1.84
C PHE A 51 3.56 6.31 -2.47
N GLY A 52 3.07 5.36 -1.68
CA GLY A 52 2.58 4.06 -2.19
C GLY A 52 3.56 2.91 -2.16
N PHE A 53 4.68 3.04 -1.43
CA PHE A 53 5.62 1.95 -1.19
C PHE A 53 5.62 1.53 0.29
N LEU A 54 5.86 0.25 0.51
CA LEU A 54 6.09 -0.36 1.81
C LEU A 54 7.49 -0.96 1.79
N SER A 55 8.37 -0.52 2.69
CA SER A 55 9.71 -1.07 2.84
C SER A 55 9.83 -1.82 4.16
N ILE A 56 10.17 -3.09 4.11
CA ILE A 56 10.28 -3.98 5.27
C ILE A 56 11.71 -4.49 5.39
N ASN A 57 12.34 -4.35 6.56
CA ASN A 57 13.60 -5.04 6.81
C ASN A 57 13.32 -6.54 7.00
N PRO A 58 13.88 -7.44 6.16
CA PRO A 58 13.64 -8.88 6.26
C PRO A 58 14.00 -9.46 7.63
N GLU A 59 15.02 -8.91 8.28
CA GLU A 59 15.51 -9.41 9.57
C GLU A 59 14.47 -9.21 10.69
N GLN A 60 13.59 -8.22 10.56
CA GLN A 60 12.58 -7.89 11.58
C GLN A 60 11.30 -8.72 11.46
N VAL A 61 11.10 -9.47 10.37
CA VAL A 61 9.80 -10.13 10.09
C VAL A 61 9.40 -11.09 11.22
N ASN A 62 10.33 -11.88 11.73
CA ASN A 62 10.05 -12.81 12.82
C ASN A 62 9.97 -12.13 14.18
N ASP A 63 10.71 -11.05 14.40
CA ASP A 63 10.55 -10.21 15.60
C ASP A 63 9.13 -9.62 15.65
N LEU A 64 8.61 -9.15 14.51
CA LEU A 64 7.23 -8.66 14.40
C LEU A 64 6.21 -9.77 14.66
N ALA A 65 6.46 -10.98 14.17
CA ALA A 65 5.58 -12.12 14.45
C ALA A 65 5.52 -12.38 15.97
N GLU A 66 6.66 -12.41 16.65
CA GLU A 66 6.71 -12.62 18.10
C GLU A 66 6.04 -11.50 18.89
N LEU A 67 6.33 -10.24 18.56
CA LEU A 67 5.70 -9.06 19.20
C LEU A 67 4.19 -9.07 19.03
N THR A 68 3.70 -9.60 17.91
CA THR A 68 2.27 -9.70 17.60
C THR A 68 1.63 -11.02 18.07
N SER A 69 2.36 -11.85 18.83
CA SER A 69 1.91 -13.16 19.30
C SER A 69 1.54 -14.15 18.18
N LEU A 70 2.13 -13.97 17.00
CA LEU A 70 2.08 -14.88 15.87
C LEU A 70 3.31 -15.81 15.87
N LYS A 71 3.26 -16.86 15.04
CA LYS A 71 4.37 -17.80 14.91
C LYS A 71 5.39 -17.24 13.91
N PRO A 72 6.70 -17.43 14.16
CA PRO A 72 7.72 -17.16 13.16
C PRO A 72 7.44 -17.89 11.84
N ILE A 73 7.78 -17.24 10.74
CA ILE A 73 7.63 -17.76 9.37
C ILE A 73 8.98 -18.29 8.86
N ASP A 74 8.93 -19.28 7.97
CA ASP A 74 10.12 -19.75 7.27
C ASP A 74 10.58 -18.68 6.25
N MET A 75 11.68 -18.00 6.58
CA MET A 75 12.22 -16.91 5.76
C MET A 75 12.78 -17.39 4.41
N ALA A 76 13.25 -18.64 4.32
CA ALA A 76 13.78 -19.18 3.07
C ALA A 76 12.66 -19.44 2.07
N ASP A 77 11.55 -20.02 2.54
CA ASP A 77 10.38 -20.26 1.70
C ASP A 77 9.62 -18.96 1.39
N LEU A 78 9.54 -18.03 2.35
CA LEU A 78 8.96 -16.71 2.11
C LEU A 78 9.71 -16.00 0.97
N ARG A 79 11.05 -15.97 1.02
CA ARG A 79 11.88 -15.31 0.00
C ARG A 79 11.69 -15.90 -1.39
N LYS A 80 11.52 -17.22 -1.51
CA LYS A 80 11.19 -17.87 -2.80
C LYS A 80 9.81 -17.46 -3.31
N ALA A 81 8.85 -17.27 -2.42
CA ALA A 81 7.47 -16.96 -2.74
C ALA A 81 7.25 -15.50 -3.17
N LEU A 82 8.04 -14.54 -2.67
CA LEU A 82 7.82 -13.09 -2.87
C LEU A 82 7.62 -12.68 -4.34
N ASN A 83 8.38 -13.27 -5.28
CA ASN A 83 8.27 -12.94 -6.71
C ASN A 83 6.96 -13.37 -7.36
N SER A 84 6.14 -14.17 -6.67
CA SER A 84 4.80 -14.52 -7.15
C SER A 84 3.73 -13.51 -6.77
N LEU A 85 4.05 -12.48 -5.97
CA LEU A 85 3.09 -11.44 -5.62
C LEU A 85 2.73 -10.59 -6.84
N ILE A 86 1.46 -10.66 -7.25
CA ILE A 86 0.83 -9.71 -8.17
C ILE A 86 0.39 -8.46 -7.40
N TYR A 87 -0.10 -8.64 -6.17
CA TYR A 87 -0.38 -7.54 -5.26
C TYR A 87 -0.14 -7.96 -3.79
N PRO A 88 0.50 -7.10 -2.97
CA PRO A 88 1.26 -5.92 -3.37
C PRO A 88 2.49 -6.30 -4.21
N VAL A 89 2.89 -5.47 -5.17
CA VAL A 89 3.96 -5.85 -6.13
C VAL A 89 5.31 -5.83 -5.44
N PHE A 90 5.99 -6.97 -5.38
CA PHE A 90 7.36 -7.04 -4.86
C PHE A 90 8.35 -6.45 -5.88
N ARG A 91 9.08 -5.40 -5.49
CA ARG A 91 10.05 -4.69 -6.33
C ARG A 91 11.49 -5.15 -6.09
N GLY A 92 11.71 -6.07 -5.15
CA GLY A 92 13.02 -6.62 -4.83
C GLY A 92 13.64 -6.03 -3.55
N GLU A 93 14.94 -6.26 -3.42
CA GLU A 93 15.76 -5.74 -2.34
C GLU A 93 16.39 -4.42 -2.75
N THR A 94 16.38 -3.46 -1.83
CA THR A 94 17.08 -2.18 -1.98
C THR A 94 17.70 -1.77 -0.66
N THR A 95 18.68 -0.87 -0.69
CA THR A 95 19.27 -0.29 0.52
C THR A 95 18.74 1.12 0.71
N ILE A 96 18.17 1.41 1.88
CA ILE A 96 17.68 2.73 2.23
C ILE A 96 18.23 3.19 3.57
N ASN A 97 18.24 4.51 3.78
CA ASN A 97 18.47 5.13 5.07
C ASN A 97 17.13 5.65 5.58
N SER A 98 16.76 5.32 6.81
CA SER A 98 15.52 5.78 7.42
C SER A 98 15.75 6.09 8.89
N PRO A 99 15.07 7.10 9.46
CA PRO A 99 15.05 7.36 10.90
C PRO A 99 14.65 6.13 11.71
N LEU A 100 13.80 5.25 11.15
CA LEU A 100 13.38 3.98 11.76
C LEU A 100 14.57 3.08 12.12
N TRP A 101 15.61 3.08 11.28
CA TRP A 101 16.83 2.30 11.47
C TRP A 101 18.03 3.22 11.73
N ASN A 102 17.83 4.28 12.51
CA ASN A 102 18.89 5.20 12.96
C ASN A 102 19.69 5.83 11.80
N ASN A 103 19.05 6.03 10.64
CA ASN A 103 19.67 6.49 9.40
C ASN A 103 20.87 5.65 8.93
N GLN A 104 20.94 4.38 9.35
CA GLN A 104 21.94 3.44 8.87
C GLN A 104 21.50 2.81 7.54
N PRO A 105 22.45 2.52 6.63
CA PRO A 105 22.16 1.76 5.41
C PRO A 105 21.57 0.40 5.76
N THR A 106 20.29 0.22 5.43
CA THR A 106 19.52 -0.99 5.77
C THR A 106 18.96 -1.62 4.52
N VAL A 107 19.17 -2.94 4.37
CA VAL A 107 18.57 -3.71 3.27
C VAL A 107 17.10 -3.97 3.57
N VAL A 108 16.23 -3.63 2.63
CA VAL A 108 14.78 -3.76 2.77
C VAL A 108 14.18 -4.46 1.55
N TRP A 109 13.10 -5.21 1.80
CA TRP A 109 12.15 -5.62 0.78
C TRP A 109 11.20 -4.48 0.48
N GLN A 110 11.16 -4.06 -0.79
CA GLN A 110 10.26 -3.01 -1.24
C GLN A 110 9.04 -3.61 -1.92
N PHE A 111 7.86 -3.18 -1.48
CA PHE A 111 6.58 -3.53 -2.05
C PHE A 111 5.88 -2.27 -2.53
N GLN A 112 5.27 -2.32 -3.71
CA GLN A 112 4.43 -1.23 -4.20
C GLN A 112 2.97 -1.56 -3.92
N LEU A 113 2.34 -0.70 -3.13
CA LEU A 113 0.93 -0.75 -2.75
C LEU A 113 0.04 -0.02 -3.76
N ASN A 114 0.56 1.05 -4.37
CA ASN A 114 -0.14 1.81 -5.41
C ASN A 114 0.27 1.28 -6.78
N VAL A 115 -0.42 0.27 -7.29
CA VAL A 115 -0.21 -0.14 -8.68
C VAL A 115 -0.87 0.89 -9.59
N MET A 116 -0.06 1.83 -10.10
CA MET A 116 -0.40 2.65 -11.28
C MET A 116 -0.39 1.82 -12.58
N ASP A 117 -0.03 0.54 -12.53
CA ASP A 117 -0.01 -0.31 -13.72
C ASP A 117 -1.43 -0.81 -14.06
N SER A 118 -1.94 -0.27 -15.16
CA SER A 118 -3.01 -0.76 -16.05
C SER A 118 -3.11 -2.29 -16.27
N TRP A 119 -2.17 -3.09 -15.75
CA TRP A 119 -2.13 -4.54 -15.85
C TRP A 119 -3.20 -5.23 -14.97
N ASN A 120 -3.46 -4.73 -13.75
CA ASN A 120 -4.50 -5.29 -12.87
C ASN A 120 -5.94 -5.01 -13.34
N PHE A 121 -6.13 -4.00 -14.21
CA PHE A 121 -7.43 -3.76 -14.85
C PHE A 121 -7.83 -4.87 -15.82
N LYS A 122 -6.88 -5.65 -16.36
CA LYS A 122 -7.18 -6.72 -17.33
C LYS A 122 -7.60 -8.05 -16.70
N THR A 123 -7.31 -8.26 -15.42
CA THR A 123 -7.58 -9.53 -14.71
C THR A 123 -8.83 -9.50 -13.81
N MET A 124 -9.36 -8.32 -13.48
CA MET A 124 -10.64 -8.19 -12.76
C MET A 124 -11.82 -8.43 -13.70
N LYS A 125 -12.72 -9.32 -13.31
CA LYS A 125 -13.80 -9.88 -14.15
C LYS A 125 -15.01 -8.96 -14.32
N ASN A 126 -15.33 -8.11 -13.34
CA ASN A 126 -16.45 -7.17 -13.45
C ASN A 126 -15.94 -5.71 -13.39
N SER A 127 -16.71 -4.81 -13.98
CA SER A 127 -16.47 -3.36 -14.04
C SER A 127 -16.66 -2.68 -12.68
N VAL A 128 -17.53 -3.25 -11.84
CA VAL A 128 -17.89 -2.72 -10.52
C VAL A 128 -16.71 -2.78 -9.53
N ASP A 129 -15.99 -3.90 -9.45
CA ASP A 129 -14.82 -4.05 -8.57
C ASP A 129 -13.69 -3.10 -8.98
N LYS A 130 -13.52 -2.86 -10.29
CA LYS A 130 -12.56 -1.88 -10.83
C LYS A 130 -12.94 -0.45 -10.44
N ALA A 131 -14.23 -0.12 -10.48
CA ALA A 131 -14.75 1.18 -10.07
C ALA A 131 -14.62 1.39 -8.55
N VAL A 132 -14.97 0.39 -7.74
CA VAL A 132 -14.82 0.42 -6.27
C VAL A 132 -13.36 0.66 -5.87
N MET A 133 -12.42 -0.02 -6.53
CA MET A 133 -11.00 0.22 -6.29
C MET A 133 -10.54 1.61 -6.73
N SER A 134 -11.04 2.13 -7.85
CA SER A 134 -10.73 3.49 -8.31
C SER A 134 -11.27 4.56 -7.34
N PHE A 135 -12.45 4.35 -6.76
CA PHE A 135 -12.99 5.22 -5.72
C PHE A 135 -12.19 5.14 -4.42
N ASP A 136 -11.76 3.95 -3.99
CA ASP A 136 -10.90 3.79 -2.81
C ASP A 136 -9.57 4.56 -2.98
N GLN A 137 -9.02 4.56 -4.19
CA GLN A 137 -7.80 5.29 -4.53
C GLN A 137 -8.01 6.81 -4.47
N VAL A 138 -9.08 7.31 -5.09
CA VAL A 138 -9.47 8.74 -5.02
C VAL A 138 -9.66 9.18 -3.57
N LEU A 139 -10.35 8.36 -2.77
CA LEU A 139 -10.60 8.66 -1.36
C LEU A 139 -9.30 8.71 -0.55
N GLY A 140 -8.33 7.85 -0.85
CA GLY A 140 -6.99 7.91 -0.28
C GLY A 140 -6.25 9.21 -0.62
N MET A 141 -6.26 9.61 -1.90
CA MET A 141 -5.61 10.85 -2.36
C MET A 141 -6.25 12.09 -1.72
N VAL A 142 -7.58 12.16 -1.67
CA VAL A 142 -8.31 13.26 -1.03
C VAL A 142 -7.99 13.36 0.47
N ARG A 143 -7.87 12.23 1.17
CA ARG A 143 -7.51 12.21 2.60
C ARG A 143 -6.10 12.73 2.85
N ILE A 144 -5.13 12.34 2.02
CA ILE A 144 -3.75 12.83 2.12
C ILE A 144 -3.70 14.34 1.88
N LEU A 145 -4.42 14.81 0.85
CA LEU A 145 -4.49 16.23 0.52
C LEU A 145 -5.15 17.04 1.65
N ARG A 146 -6.23 16.52 2.24
CA ARG A 146 -6.87 17.13 3.43
C ARG A 146 -5.89 17.23 4.60
N SER A 147 -5.24 16.14 5.00
CA SER A 147 -4.31 16.15 6.13
C SER A 147 -3.09 17.05 5.91
N SER A 148 -2.63 17.16 4.66
CA SER A 148 -1.58 18.09 4.25
C SER A 148 -2.01 19.56 4.40
N LEU A 149 -3.25 19.88 4.02
CA LEU A 149 -3.83 21.22 4.21
C LEU A 149 -4.08 21.54 5.71
N GLU A 150 -4.49 20.54 6.50
CA GLU A 150 -4.68 20.67 7.95
C GLU A 150 -3.35 20.88 8.69
N ALA A 151 -2.28 20.20 8.29
CA ALA A 151 -0.94 20.37 8.85
C ALA A 151 -0.38 21.79 8.61
N ARG A 152 -0.69 22.41 7.47
CA ARG A 152 -0.30 23.80 7.16
C ARG A 152 -0.90 24.83 8.12
N HIS A 153 -2.04 24.52 8.76
CA HIS A 153 -2.62 25.37 9.80
C HIS A 153 -1.86 25.27 11.13
N GLN A 154 -1.12 24.18 11.36
CA GLN A 154 -0.37 23.93 12.60
C GLN A 154 1.12 24.27 12.47
N ASP A 155 1.69 24.16 11.26
CA ASP A 155 3.08 24.50 10.97
C ASP A 155 3.22 25.22 9.60
N PRO A 156 3.40 26.56 9.58
CA PRO A 156 3.45 27.35 8.36
C PRO A 156 4.71 27.13 7.51
N GLU A 157 5.72 26.40 8.00
CA GLU A 157 6.92 26.05 7.20
C GLU A 157 6.69 24.87 6.25
N VAL A 158 5.61 24.10 6.43
CA VAL A 158 5.20 23.04 5.50
C VAL A 158 4.70 23.68 4.20
N THR A 159 5.62 23.86 3.26
CA THR A 159 5.37 24.51 1.98
C THR A 159 4.95 23.47 0.95
N PHE A 160 3.64 23.20 0.85
CA PHE A 160 3.13 22.51 -0.33
C PHE A 160 3.25 23.43 -1.55
N ASN A 161 4.04 23.03 -2.54
CA ASN A 161 4.12 23.75 -3.80
C ASN A 161 2.75 23.66 -4.49
N THR A 162 2.24 24.78 -4.99
CA THR A 162 0.96 24.84 -5.72
C THR A 162 0.91 23.85 -6.89
N ASN A 163 2.08 23.51 -7.46
CA ASN A 163 2.21 22.50 -8.50
C ASN A 163 1.94 21.08 -7.98
N ASP A 164 2.36 20.73 -6.76
CA ASP A 164 2.09 19.40 -6.18
C ASP A 164 0.61 19.22 -5.87
N PHE A 165 -0.04 20.30 -5.43
CA PHE A 165 -1.49 20.32 -5.22
C PHE A 165 -2.25 20.14 -6.55
N ALA A 166 -1.84 20.86 -7.60
CA ALA A 166 -2.42 20.71 -8.93
C ALA A 166 -2.22 19.30 -9.49
N ASN A 167 -1.06 18.68 -9.27
CA ASN A 167 -0.78 17.31 -9.70
C ASN A 167 -1.66 16.29 -8.96
N VAL A 168 -1.88 16.45 -7.65
CA VAL A 168 -2.78 15.57 -6.89
C VAL A 168 -4.22 15.73 -7.35
N LEU A 169 -4.67 16.95 -7.61
CA LEU A 169 -6.02 17.18 -8.15
C LEU A 169 -6.20 16.57 -9.55
N LEU A 170 -5.19 16.70 -10.43
CA LEU A 170 -5.21 16.08 -11.74
C LEU A 170 -5.32 14.55 -11.64
N MET A 171 -4.54 13.92 -10.74
CA MET A 171 -4.62 12.47 -10.50
C MET A 171 -6.00 12.05 -9.96
N VAL A 172 -6.62 12.87 -9.12
CA VAL A 172 -7.98 12.65 -8.64
C VAL A 172 -9.00 12.72 -9.78
N GLU A 173 -8.89 13.72 -10.66
CA GLU A 173 -9.77 13.89 -11.82
C GLU A 173 -9.64 12.72 -12.80
N GLU A 174 -8.42 12.30 -13.12
CA GLU A 174 -8.15 11.15 -14.00
C GLU A 174 -8.77 9.87 -13.43
N LYS A 175 -8.63 9.61 -12.12
CA LYS A 175 -9.17 8.41 -11.48
C LYS A 175 -10.69 8.43 -11.34
N LEU A 176 -11.29 9.60 -11.08
CA LEU A 176 -12.75 9.75 -11.13
C LEU A 176 -13.29 9.55 -12.54
N SER A 177 -12.57 10.01 -13.57
CA SER A 177 -12.94 9.79 -14.96
C SER A 177 -12.85 8.32 -15.36
N GLU A 178 -11.79 7.60 -14.94
CA GLU A 178 -11.68 6.15 -15.12
C GLU A 178 -12.84 5.40 -14.43
N ALA A 179 -13.14 5.74 -13.17
CA ALA A 179 -14.26 5.14 -12.45
C ALA A 179 -15.61 5.40 -13.13
N GLN A 180 -15.81 6.63 -13.64
CA GLN A 180 -17.00 7.00 -14.38
C GLN A 180 -17.14 6.20 -15.68
N GLN A 181 -16.06 6.03 -16.44
CA GLN A 181 -16.07 5.22 -17.67
C GLN A 181 -16.39 3.75 -17.39
N LEU A 182 -15.89 3.21 -16.27
CA LEU A 182 -16.15 1.83 -15.85
C LEU A 182 -17.58 1.60 -15.38
N LEU A 183 -18.25 2.63 -14.88
CA LEU A 183 -19.63 2.58 -14.43
C LEU A 183 -20.64 3.10 -15.45
N ASP A 184 -20.17 3.58 -16.59
CA ASP A 184 -21.03 4.09 -17.66
C ASP A 184 -21.79 2.94 -18.32
N PRO A 185 -23.12 2.86 -18.16
CA PRO A 185 -23.92 1.78 -18.74
C PRO A 185 -23.89 1.76 -20.27
N ASP A 186 -23.53 2.87 -20.93
CA ASP A 186 -23.45 2.97 -22.39
C ASP A 186 -22.09 2.50 -22.96
N ASN A 187 -21.07 2.24 -22.12
CA ASN A 187 -19.73 1.79 -22.54
C ASN A 187 -19.50 0.27 -22.42
N GLY A 188 -20.54 -0.49 -22.11
CA GLY A 188 -20.57 -1.95 -22.26
C GLY A 188 -20.24 -2.72 -20.97
N LEU A 189 -21.13 -3.69 -20.68
CA LEU A 189 -21.07 -4.73 -19.66
C LEU A 189 -21.62 -4.34 -18.28
N LEU A 190 -22.89 -3.96 -18.26
CA LEU A 190 -23.87 -4.63 -17.40
C LEU A 190 -24.42 -5.84 -18.16
N ASP A 191 -23.57 -6.84 -18.41
CA ASP A 191 -24.07 -8.18 -18.74
C ASP A 191 -23.89 -9.03 -17.47
N ASP A 192 -24.98 -9.71 -17.11
CA ASP A 192 -25.28 -10.39 -15.84
C ASP A 192 -24.19 -11.27 -15.21
#